data_AF-A0A8S3E1I4-F1
#
_entry.id   AF-A0A8S3E1I4-F1
#
_cell.length_a   1.000
_cell.length_b   1.000
_cell.length_c   1.000
_cell.angle_alpha   90.00
_cell.angle_beta   90.00
_cell.angle_gamma   90.00
#
_symmetry.space_group_name_H-M   'P 1'
#
loop_
_entity.id
_entity.type
_entity.pdbx_description
1 polymer ?
#
loop_
_entity_poly.entity_id
_entity_poly.type
_entity_poly.pdbx_seq_one_letter_code
_entity_poly.pdbx_strand_id
1 'polypeptide(L)' 'SESMSNLQNAYQQALNGQPSQNPLIEMVIPSSLDPTLAPKNCHVALLFTQYTPYRLPNDK' A
#
# COMPACT_ATOMS: atom_id res chain seq x y z
N SER A 1 5.68 -3.29 -12.57
CA SER A 1 6.61 -2.19 -12.91
C SER A 1 5.90 -0.88 -12.67
N GLU A 2 6.56 0.06 -12.01
CA GLU A 2 6.04 1.43 -11.94
C GLU A 2 6.18 2.06 -13.33
N SER A 3 5.06 2.26 -14.00
CA SER A 3 4.99 2.94 -15.29
C SER A 3 4.18 4.22 -15.12
N MET A 4 4.49 5.23 -15.94
CA MET A 4 3.71 6.46 -16.00
C MET A 4 2.22 6.19 -16.26
N SER A 5 1.89 5.14 -17.02
CA SER A 5 0.51 4.72 -17.25
C SER A 5 -0.19 4.24 -15.97
N ASN A 6 0.52 3.54 -15.07
CA ASN A 6 -0.06 3.07 -13.81
C ASN A 6 -0.32 4.23 -12.85
N LEU A 7 0.60 5.19 -12.78
CA LEU A 7 0.40 6.44 -12.02
C LEU A 7 -0.79 7.24 -12.54
N GLN A 8 -0.89 7.41 -13.86
CA GLN A 8 -2.01 8.13 -14.48
C GLN A 8 -3.35 7.43 -14.19
N ASN A 9 -3.40 6.10 -14.27
CA ASN A 9 -4.61 5.33 -13.96
C ASN A 9 -5.01 5.45 -12.49
N ALA A 10 -4.04 5.36 -11.56
CA ALA A 10 -4.29 5.54 -10.13
C ALA A 10 -4.80 6.96 -9.84
N TYR A 11 -4.24 7.98 -10.49
CA TYR A 11 -4.71 9.37 -10.40
C TYR A 11 -6.16 9.53 -10.89
N GLN A 12 -6.51 8.93 -12.04
CA GLN A 12 -7.89 8.95 -12.55
C GLN A 12 -8.86 8.22 -11.62
N GLN A 13 -8.45 7.10 -11.03
CA GLN A 13 -9.27 6.37 -10.05
C GLN A 13 -9.52 7.22 -8.80
N ALA A 14 -8.49 7.90 -8.29
CA ALA A 14 -8.61 8.82 -7.17
C ALA A 14 -9.56 9.99 -7.46
N LEU A 15 -9.52 10.58 -8.68
CA LEU A 15 -10.47 11.63 -9.09
C LEU A 15 -11.92 11.11 -9.13
N ASN A 16 -12.13 9.85 -9.46
CA ASN A 16 -13.43 9.18 -9.41
C ASN A 16 -13.79 8.68 -7.99
N GLY A 17 -13.00 9.05 -6.98
CA GLY A 17 -13.16 8.63 -5.60
C GLY A 17 -12.95 7.14 -5.35
N GLN A 18 -12.34 6.43 -6.30
CA GLN A 18 -12.04 4.99 -6.20
C GLN A 18 -10.61 4.77 -5.71
N PRO A 19 -10.36 3.78 -4.85
CA PRO A 19 -9.01 3.33 -4.53
C PRO A 19 -8.25 2.90 -5.79
N SER A 20 -6.92 3.08 -5.78
CA SER A 20 -6.07 2.57 -6.85
C SER A 20 -6.17 1.04 -6.91
N GLN A 21 -6.38 0.48 -8.11
CA GLN A 21 -6.34 -0.97 -8.36
C GLN A 21 -4.93 -1.56 -8.12
N ASN A 22 -3.90 -0.72 -8.19
CA ASN A 22 -2.53 -1.07 -7.87
C ASN A 22 -2.01 -0.05 -6.85
N PRO A 23 -2.29 -0.24 -5.54
CA PRO A 23 -1.83 0.68 -4.51
C PRO A 23 -0.30 0.61 -4.39
N LEU A 24 0.32 1.77 -4.24
CA LEU A 24 1.73 1.84 -3.88
C LEU A 24 1.88 1.41 -2.41
N ILE A 25 2.63 0.33 -2.20
CA ILE A 25 2.99 -0.17 -0.89
C ILE A 25 4.51 -0.14 -0.80
N GLU A 26 5.04 0.64 0.11
CA GLU A 26 6.44 0.57 0.52
C GLU A 26 6.53 -0.39 1.70
N MET A 27 7.16 -1.55 1.47
CA MET A 27 7.25 -2.63 2.46
C MET A 27 8.70 -2.88 2.86
N VAL A 28 8.93 -3.02 4.17
CA VAL A 28 10.23 -3.39 4.73
C VAL A 28 10.06 -4.57 5.70
N ILE A 29 10.92 -5.58 5.61
CA ILE A 29 10.92 -6.74 6.50
C ILE A 29 12.21 -6.73 7.34
N PRO A 30 12.26 -5.97 8.45
CA PRO A 30 13.49 -5.82 9.23
C PRO A 30 13.93 -7.14 9.88
N SER A 31 12.99 -8.02 10.18
CA SER A 31 13.26 -9.36 10.72
C SER A 31 14.02 -10.29 9.78
N SER A 32 14.13 -9.94 8.49
CA SER A 32 15.01 -10.65 7.54
C SER A 32 16.49 -10.35 7.81
N LEU A 33 16.81 -9.21 8.42
CA LEU A 33 18.17 -8.80 8.76
C LEU A 33 18.49 -9.08 10.23
N ASP A 34 17.51 -8.88 11.11
CA ASP A 34 17.63 -9.17 12.55
C ASP A 34 16.50 -10.11 13.03
N PRO A 35 16.77 -11.42 13.18
CA PRO A 35 15.79 -12.40 13.62
C PRO A 35 15.28 -12.20 15.05
N THR A 36 15.92 -11.36 15.88
CA THR A 36 15.47 -11.10 17.26
C THR A 36 14.23 -10.20 17.31
N LEU A 37 13.92 -9.52 16.21
CA LEU A 37 12.76 -8.63 16.08
C LEU A 37 11.42 -9.37 15.97
N ALA A 38 11.44 -10.70 15.78
CA ALA A 38 10.24 -11.50 15.65
C ALA A 38 10.34 -12.80 16.48
N PRO A 39 9.21 -13.38 16.92
CA PRO A 39 9.19 -14.72 17.47
C PRO A 39 9.77 -15.76 16.50
N LYS A 40 10.21 -16.91 17.01
CA LYS A 40 10.78 -17.99 16.20
C LYS A 40 9.82 -18.39 15.07
N ASN A 41 10.33 -18.40 13.83
CA ASN A 41 9.58 -18.67 12.59
C ASN A 41 8.52 -17.62 12.22
N CYS A 42 8.60 -16.41 12.76
CA CYS A 42 7.76 -15.28 12.37
C CYS A 42 8.60 -14.17 11.74
N HIS A 43 7.93 -13.28 11.00
CA HIS A 43 8.53 -12.06 10.47
C HIS A 43 7.69 -10.85 10.88
N VAL A 44 8.38 -9.75 11.22
CA VAL A 44 7.77 -8.43 11.28
C VAL A 44 7.92 -7.78 9.91
N ALA A 45 6.81 -7.25 9.39
CA ALA A 45 6.74 -6.45 8.18
C ALA A 45 6.16 -5.07 8.51
N LEU A 46 6.82 -4.03 8.00
CA LEU A 46 6.38 -2.64 8.05
C LEU A 46 5.83 -2.27 6.69
N LEU A 47 4.61 -1.75 6.65
CA LEU A 47 3.96 -1.29 5.43
C LEU A 47 3.67 0.19 5.56
N PHE A 48 4.26 0.99 4.67
CA PHE A 48 3.90 2.38 4.47
C PHE A 48 3.06 2.49 3.20
N THR A 49 1.84 3.00 3.35
CA THR A 49 0.88 3.12 2.26
C THR A 49 0.36 4.54 2.23
N GLN A 50 0.20 5.12 1.04
CA GLN A 50 -0.54 6.37 0.90
C GLN A 50 -2.04 6.05 1.01
N TYR A 51 -2.64 6.46 2.14
CA TYR A 51 -4.03 6.22 2.49
C TYR A 51 -4.99 6.68 1.38
N THR A 52 -5.88 5.80 0.92
CA THR A 52 -7.05 6.14 0.11
C THR A 52 -8.29 6.07 0.99
N PRO A 53 -9.30 6.93 0.75
CA PRO A 53 -10.37 7.15 1.73
C PRO A 53 -11.13 5.87 2.05
N TYR A 54 -11.40 5.66 3.35
CA TYR A 54 -12.16 4.53 3.86
C TYR A 54 -13.62 4.48 3.35
N ARG A 55 -14.14 5.61 2.82
CA ARG A 55 -15.50 5.76 2.29
C ARG A 55 -15.48 6.38 0.90
N LEU A 56 -16.22 5.77 -0.03
CA LEU A 56 -16.41 6.20 -1.42
C LEU A 56 -17.41 7.37 -1.51
N PRO A 57 -17.42 8.13 -2.62
CA PRO A 57 -18.49 9.10 -2.89
C PRO A 57 -19.83 8.33 -2.99
N ASN A 58 -20.72 8.60 -2.02
CA ASN A 58 -22.08 8.05 -1.79
C ASN A 58 -22.29 7.40 -0.42
N ASP A 59 -21.30 7.41 0.48
CA ASP A 59 -21.60 7.19 1.89
C ASP A 59 -22.40 8.39 2.45
N LYS A 60 -23.70 8.16 2.65
CA LYS A 60 -24.55 8.93 3.57
C LYS A 60 -24.32 8.47 5.00
#